data_AF-A0A2J8IVG8-F1
#
_entry.id   AF-A0A2J8IVG8-F1
#
_cell.length_a   1.000
_cell.length_b   1.000
_cell.length_c   1.000
_cell.angle_alpha   90.00
_cell.angle_beta   90.00
_cell.angle_gamma   90.00
#
_symmetry.space_group_name_H-M   'P 1'
#
loop_
_entity.id
_entity.type
_entity.pdbx_description
1 polymer ?
#
loop_
_entity_poly.entity_id
_entity_poly.type
_entity_poly.pdbx_seq_one_letter_code
_entity_poly.pdbx_strand_id
1 'polypeptide(L)'
;MVLSELAARLNCAEYKNWVKAGHCLLLLRSCLQGFVGREVLSFHRGLLAAAPGLGPRAVCRGGSRCSPRARQAFMPRGLADKRGPEECDAVALLSLINSCDHFVVDRKKVTEVIKCRNEIMHSSEMKVSSTWLRDFQMKIQNFLNEFKNIPEIVAVYSRIEQLSNRLEVVKEFLRNNEDLRNGLTEDMQKLDSLCLHQKLDSQEPGRQTPDRKA
;
A
#
# COMPACT_ATOMS: atom_id res chain seq x y z
N MET A 1 21.48 14.12 14.60
CA MET A 1 21.20 12.68 14.81
C MET A 1 19.81 12.26 14.30
N VAL A 2 18.72 12.95 14.70
CA VAL A 2 17.36 12.61 14.24
C VAL A 2 17.16 12.79 12.73
N LEU A 3 17.67 13.87 12.14
CA LEU A 3 17.54 14.14 10.69
C LEU A 3 18.30 13.13 9.82
N SER A 4 19.48 12.70 10.26
CA SER A 4 20.31 11.71 9.56
C SER A 4 19.68 10.31 9.60
N GLU A 5 19.05 9.94 10.72
CA GLU A 5 18.37 8.65 10.86
C GLU A 5 17.04 8.62 10.09
N LEU A 6 16.30 9.73 10.10
CA LEU A 6 15.11 9.89 9.27
C LEU A 6 15.47 9.82 7.78
N ALA A 7 16.54 10.49 7.35
CA ALA A 7 17.03 10.44 5.98
C ALA A 7 17.47 9.01 5.58
N ALA A 8 18.13 8.28 6.47
CA ALA A 8 18.50 6.88 6.22
C ALA A 8 17.26 5.98 6.06
N ARG A 9 16.26 6.12 6.94
CA ARG A 9 14.99 5.37 6.85
C ARG A 9 14.22 5.70 5.59
N LEU A 10 14.07 6.98 5.25
CA LEU A 10 13.37 7.42 4.05
C LEU A 10 14.10 7.03 2.76
N ASN A 11 15.37 6.64 2.80
CA ASN A 11 16.10 6.10 1.65
C ASN A 11 16.16 4.57 1.62
N CYS A 12 15.81 3.89 2.71
CA CYS A 12 15.73 2.43 2.75
C CYS A 12 14.59 1.91 1.86
N ALA A 13 14.93 1.07 0.88
CA ALA A 13 13.95 0.48 -0.05
C ALA A 13 12.90 -0.36 0.67
N GLU A 14 13.30 -1.15 1.66
CA GLU A 14 12.40 -2.04 2.40
C GLU A 14 11.42 -1.27 3.28
N TYR A 15 11.84 -0.12 3.83
CA TYR A 15 10.95 0.78 4.55
C TYR A 15 9.92 1.43 3.61
N LYS A 16 10.36 1.91 2.44
CA LYS A 16 9.43 2.42 1.41
C LYS A 16 8.42 1.35 1.00
N ASN A 17 8.84 0.11 0.85
CA ASN A 17 7.94 -1.00 0.53
C ASN A 17 6.92 -1.25 1.63
N TRP A 18 7.34 -1.20 2.91
CA TRP A 18 6.44 -1.37 4.05
C TRP A 18 5.39 -0.24 4.08
N VAL A 19 5.79 1.01 3.83
CA VAL A 19 4.86 2.15 3.73
C VAL A 19 3.87 1.97 2.58
N LYS A 20 4.33 1.53 1.40
CA LYS A 20 3.44 1.25 0.25
C LYS A 20 2.41 0.18 0.59
N ALA A 21 2.84 -0.92 1.20
CA ALA A 21 1.98 -2.03 1.55
C ALA A 21 0.95 -1.62 2.62
N GLY A 22 1.38 -0.86 3.64
CA GLY A 22 0.48 -0.28 4.64
C GLY A 22 -0.55 0.68 4.02
N HIS A 23 -0.13 1.54 3.10
CA HIS A 23 -1.05 2.45 2.41
C HIS A 23 -2.06 1.70 1.53
N CYS A 24 -1.64 0.64 0.85
CA CYS A 24 -2.53 -0.24 0.08
C CYS A 24 -3.64 -0.83 0.96
N LEU A 25 -3.31 -1.28 2.18
CA LEU A 25 -4.30 -1.78 3.13
C LEU A 25 -5.27 -0.70 3.63
N LEU A 26 -4.82 0.55 3.77
CA LEU A 26 -5.71 1.67 4.11
C LEU A 26 -6.73 1.95 2.99
N LEU A 27 -6.27 1.94 1.73
CA LEU A 27 -7.15 2.07 0.57
C LEU A 27 -8.14 0.90 0.49
N LEU A 28 -7.66 -0.33 0.71
CA LEU A 28 -8.49 -1.53 0.76
C LEU A 28 -9.57 -1.42 1.84
N ARG A 29 -9.22 -0.99 3.05
CA ARG A 29 -10.18 -0.76 4.14
C ARG A 29 -11.28 0.20 3.72
N SER A 30 -10.91 1.37 3.20
CA SER A 30 -11.87 2.41 2.82
C SER A 30 -12.87 1.89 1.78
N CYS A 31 -12.39 1.07 0.86
CA CYS A 31 -13.20 0.43 -0.17
C CYS A 31 -14.17 -0.61 0.38
N LEU A 32 -13.65 -1.56 1.18
CA LEU A 32 -14.45 -2.63 1.77
C LEU A 32 -15.50 -2.09 2.75
N GLN A 33 -15.19 -1.02 3.46
CA GLN A 33 -16.11 -0.39 4.40
C GLN A 33 -17.42 0.04 3.73
N GLY A 34 -17.33 0.74 2.59
CA GLY A 34 -18.51 1.20 1.86
C GLY A 34 -19.35 0.03 1.32
N PHE A 35 -18.68 -0.97 0.77
CA PHE A 35 -19.33 -2.18 0.25
C PHE A 35 -20.03 -2.98 1.36
N VAL A 36 -19.30 -3.36 2.41
CA VAL A 36 -19.83 -4.13 3.54
C VAL A 36 -20.99 -3.39 4.19
N GLY A 37 -20.89 -2.07 4.37
CA GLY A 37 -21.97 -1.28 4.96
C GLY A 37 -23.26 -1.36 4.15
N ARG A 38 -23.18 -1.27 2.82
CA ARG A 38 -24.36 -1.40 1.95
C ARG A 38 -24.95 -2.80 1.96
N GLU A 39 -24.12 -3.84 1.84
CA GLU A 39 -24.58 -5.23 1.83
C GLU A 39 -25.29 -5.57 3.14
N VAL A 40 -24.69 -5.21 4.28
CA VAL A 40 -25.30 -5.42 5.60
C VAL A 40 -26.63 -4.67 5.73
N LEU A 41 -26.70 -3.41 5.28
CA LEU A 41 -27.96 -2.65 5.28
C LEU A 41 -29.03 -3.25 4.36
N SER A 42 -28.64 -3.71 3.17
CA SER A 42 -29.53 -4.35 2.20
C SER A 42 -30.09 -5.66 2.75
N PHE A 43 -29.22 -6.50 3.31
CA PHE A 43 -29.59 -7.74 3.98
C PHE A 43 -30.59 -7.49 5.12
N HIS A 44 -30.31 -6.53 6.00
CA HIS A 44 -31.24 -6.18 7.08
C HIS A 44 -32.59 -5.68 6.57
N ARG A 45 -32.62 -4.86 5.52
CA ARG A 45 -33.88 -4.42 4.89
C ARG A 45 -34.67 -5.60 4.33
N GLY A 46 -34.00 -6.52 3.64
CA GLY A 46 -34.62 -7.74 3.11
C GLY A 46 -35.20 -8.62 4.23
N LEU A 47 -34.44 -8.80 5.31
CA LEU A 47 -34.88 -9.58 6.47
C LEU A 47 -36.12 -8.94 7.14
N LEU A 48 -36.13 -7.63 7.31
CA LEU A 48 -37.28 -6.91 7.89
C LEU A 48 -38.52 -6.95 6.99
N ALA A 49 -38.33 -6.94 5.66
CA ALA A 49 -39.43 -7.11 4.71
C ALA A 49 -40.02 -8.54 4.78
N ALA A 50 -39.17 -9.56 4.90
CA ALA A 50 -39.58 -10.96 5.01
C ALA A 50 -40.17 -11.31 6.39
N ALA A 51 -39.75 -10.61 7.44
CA ALA A 51 -40.20 -10.83 8.82
C ALA A 51 -40.66 -9.51 9.48
N PRO A 52 -41.87 -9.01 9.17
CA PRO A 52 -42.39 -7.76 9.72
C PRO A 52 -42.46 -7.74 11.26
N GLY A 53 -42.56 -8.92 11.88
CA GLY A 53 -42.54 -9.11 13.33
C GLY A 53 -41.18 -8.89 14.01
N LEU A 54 -40.11 -8.61 13.26
CA LEU A 54 -38.80 -8.21 13.78
C LEU A 54 -38.53 -6.70 13.62
N GLY A 55 -39.50 -5.97 13.07
CA GLY A 55 -39.38 -4.52 12.86
C GLY A 55 -39.40 -3.70 14.15
N PRO A 56 -38.96 -2.43 14.11
CA PRO A 56 -38.95 -1.54 15.27
C PRO A 56 -40.33 -1.31 15.91
N ARG A 57 -41.40 -1.59 15.15
CA ARG A 57 -42.80 -1.47 15.58
C ARG A 57 -43.43 -2.81 15.97
N ALA A 58 -42.68 -3.91 15.93
CA ALA A 58 -43.18 -5.20 16.34
C ALA A 58 -43.36 -5.24 17.87
N VAL A 59 -44.56 -5.67 18.29
CA VAL A 59 -44.88 -5.84 19.71
C VAL A 59 -44.36 -7.21 20.15
N CYS A 60 -43.38 -7.25 21.06
CA CYS A 60 -42.98 -8.49 21.71
C CYS A 60 -44.18 -9.06 22.47
N ARG A 61 -44.63 -10.27 22.08
CA ARG A 61 -45.76 -10.96 22.74
C ARG A 61 -45.40 -11.60 24.08
N GLY A 62 -44.13 -11.58 24.48
CA GLY A 62 -43.71 -12.02 25.82
C GLY A 62 -43.95 -10.90 26.81
N GLY A 63 -44.72 -11.14 27.88
CA GLY A 63 -45.15 -10.16 28.91
C GLY A 63 -44.05 -9.52 29.76
N SER A 64 -42.80 -9.51 29.30
CA SER A 64 -41.66 -8.83 29.90
C SER A 64 -41.34 -7.60 29.05
N ARG A 65 -40.91 -6.49 29.68
CA ARG A 65 -40.36 -5.31 28.98
C ARG A 65 -39.13 -5.72 28.16
N CYS A 66 -39.34 -6.22 26.94
CA CYS A 66 -38.28 -6.40 25.98
C CYS A 66 -37.86 -5.01 25.53
N SER A 67 -36.64 -4.59 25.89
CA SER A 67 -35.99 -3.44 25.28
C SER A 67 -35.18 -3.98 24.10
N PRO A 68 -35.68 -3.92 22.86
CA PRO A 68 -34.94 -4.45 21.73
C PRO A 68 -33.74 -3.54 21.51
N ARG A 69 -32.55 -4.01 21.92
CA ARG A 69 -31.28 -3.37 21.56
C ARG A 69 -30.97 -3.66 20.08
N ALA A 70 -31.82 -3.16 19.18
CA ALA A 70 -31.71 -3.30 17.73
C ALA A 70 -30.42 -2.70 17.14
N ARG A 71 -29.57 -2.07 17.96
CA ARG A 71 -28.28 -1.50 17.55
C ARG A 71 -27.11 -2.50 17.63
N GLN A 72 -27.32 -3.71 18.15
CA GLN A 72 -26.23 -4.68 18.37
C GLN A 72 -26.05 -5.71 17.25
N ALA A 73 -26.95 -5.75 16.26
CA ALA A 73 -26.91 -6.74 15.17
C ALA A 73 -25.91 -6.40 14.05
N PHE A 74 -25.27 -5.22 14.11
CA PHE A 74 -24.38 -4.74 13.05
C PHE A 74 -22.98 -5.38 13.08
N MET A 75 -22.65 -6.21 14.08
CA MET A 75 -21.26 -6.54 14.37
C MET A 75 -20.97 -8.05 14.32
N PRO A 76 -19.98 -8.48 13.52
CA PRO A 76 -19.44 -9.84 13.62
C PRO A 76 -18.73 -9.98 14.96
N ARG A 77 -19.07 -11.03 15.71
CA ARG A 77 -18.45 -11.41 16.99
C ARG A 77 -18.67 -10.46 18.18
N GLY A 78 -19.76 -9.70 18.21
CA GLY A 78 -20.23 -9.08 19.46
C GLY A 78 -19.44 -7.86 19.94
N LEU A 79 -18.84 -7.09 19.03
CA LEU A 79 -18.30 -5.75 19.34
C LEU A 79 -19.45 -4.77 19.62
N ALA A 80 -19.98 -4.82 20.84
CA ALA A 80 -21.21 -4.12 21.24
C ALA A 80 -21.07 -2.58 21.38
N ASP A 81 -19.86 -2.04 21.32
CA ASP A 81 -19.57 -0.62 21.52
C ASP A 81 -19.38 0.18 20.21
N LYS A 82 -19.28 -0.52 19.06
CA LYS A 82 -19.11 0.13 17.76
C LYS A 82 -20.45 0.30 17.04
N ARG A 83 -20.68 1.48 16.47
CA ARG A 83 -21.98 1.86 15.86
C ARG A 83 -22.15 1.49 14.39
N GLY A 84 -21.07 1.09 13.71
CA GLY A 84 -21.13 0.65 12.32
C GLY A 84 -19.76 0.33 11.70
N PRO A 85 -19.74 -0.10 10.42
CA PRO A 85 -18.56 -0.59 9.72
C PRO A 85 -17.53 0.53 9.52
N GLU A 86 -17.96 1.79 9.63
CA GLU A 86 -17.10 2.98 9.72
C GLU A 86 -16.12 2.97 10.89
N GLU A 87 -16.46 2.30 11.98
CA GLU A 87 -15.59 2.18 13.15
C GLU A 87 -14.76 0.89 13.10
N CYS A 88 -14.93 0.06 12.07
CA CYS A 88 -14.19 -1.18 11.87
C CYS A 88 -12.86 -0.92 11.17
N ASP A 89 -11.81 -1.61 11.62
CA ASP A 89 -10.53 -1.65 10.92
C ASP A 89 -10.60 -2.62 9.73
N ALA A 90 -9.54 -2.66 8.91
CA ALA A 90 -9.49 -3.53 7.74
C ALA A 90 -9.73 -5.00 8.11
N VAL A 91 -9.29 -5.43 9.29
CA VAL A 91 -9.35 -6.84 9.70
C VAL A 91 -10.70 -7.26 10.22
N ALA A 92 -11.41 -6.39 10.95
CA ALA A 92 -12.81 -6.64 11.27
C ALA A 92 -13.64 -6.83 9.99
N LEU A 93 -13.41 -6.00 8.97
CA LEU A 93 -14.12 -6.11 7.68
C LEU A 93 -13.73 -7.40 6.93
N LEU A 94 -12.44 -7.69 6.80
CA LEU A 94 -11.98 -8.93 6.16
C LEU A 94 -12.45 -10.17 6.90
N SER A 95 -12.49 -10.14 8.24
CA SER A 95 -12.95 -11.28 9.05
C SER A 95 -14.45 -11.50 8.89
N LEU A 96 -15.25 -10.42 8.80
CA LEU A 96 -16.67 -10.51 8.48
C LEU A 96 -16.89 -11.16 7.12
N ILE A 97 -16.21 -10.63 6.10
CA ILE A 97 -16.24 -11.16 4.74
C ILE A 97 -15.76 -12.60 4.71
N ASN A 98 -14.90 -13.05 5.65
CA ASN A 98 -14.44 -14.43 5.69
C ASN A 98 -15.43 -15.38 6.38
N SER A 99 -16.20 -14.92 7.38
CA SER A 99 -17.06 -15.78 8.19
C SER A 99 -18.55 -15.72 7.86
N CYS A 100 -18.98 -14.78 7.01
CA CYS A 100 -20.39 -14.54 6.73
C CYS A 100 -20.79 -15.08 5.35
N ASP A 101 -21.83 -15.90 5.31
CA ASP A 101 -22.33 -16.56 4.09
C ASP A 101 -23.06 -15.62 3.13
N HIS A 102 -23.43 -14.42 3.60
CA HIS A 102 -23.97 -13.38 2.73
C HIS A 102 -22.94 -12.91 1.69
N PHE A 103 -21.64 -12.93 2.05
CA PHE A 103 -20.57 -12.57 1.14
C PHE A 103 -20.07 -13.81 0.39
N VAL A 104 -20.38 -13.89 -0.90
CA VAL A 104 -19.93 -14.96 -1.80
C VAL A 104 -18.55 -14.57 -2.35
N VAL A 105 -17.50 -14.97 -1.62
CA VAL A 105 -16.09 -14.68 -1.94
C VAL A 105 -15.24 -15.90 -1.63
N ASP A 106 -14.20 -16.17 -2.43
CA ASP A 106 -13.23 -17.22 -2.10
C ASP A 106 -12.49 -16.91 -0.77
N ARG A 107 -12.82 -17.70 0.25
CA ARG A 107 -12.27 -17.58 1.62
C ARG A 107 -10.74 -17.71 1.66
N LYS A 108 -10.14 -18.45 0.73
CA LYS A 108 -8.67 -18.57 0.65
C LYS A 108 -8.04 -17.23 0.33
N LYS A 109 -8.62 -16.48 -0.62
CA LYS A 109 -8.12 -15.16 -1.02
C LYS A 109 -8.24 -14.15 0.12
N VAL A 110 -9.35 -14.19 0.88
CA VAL A 110 -9.55 -13.32 2.04
C VAL A 110 -8.50 -13.62 3.13
N THR A 111 -8.28 -14.91 3.40
CA THR A 111 -7.30 -15.37 4.41
C THR A 111 -5.88 -14.92 4.07
N GLU A 112 -5.49 -14.99 2.79
CA GLU A 112 -4.17 -14.53 2.35
C GLU A 112 -3.96 -13.03 2.57
N VAL A 113 -4.98 -12.20 2.31
CA VAL A 113 -4.90 -10.76 2.60
C VAL A 113 -4.79 -10.49 4.10
N ILE A 114 -5.51 -11.25 4.94
CA ILE A 114 -5.41 -11.16 6.40
C ILE A 114 -3.98 -11.51 6.87
N LYS A 115 -3.37 -12.56 6.31
CA LYS A 115 -1.98 -12.95 6.63
C LYS A 115 -1.01 -11.82 6.28
N CYS A 116 -1.09 -11.26 5.07
CA CYS A 116 -0.23 -10.15 4.67
C CYS A 116 -0.39 -8.92 5.58
N ARG A 117 -1.62 -8.59 6.01
CA ARG A 117 -1.86 -7.54 7.02
C ARG A 117 -1.07 -7.83 8.29
N ASN A 118 -1.19 -9.04 8.82
CA ASN A 118 -0.52 -9.43 10.04
C ASN A 118 1.01 -9.40 9.89
N GLU A 119 1.55 -9.80 8.75
CA GLU A 119 2.99 -9.72 8.47
C GLU A 119 3.51 -8.27 8.50
N ILE A 120 2.78 -7.32 7.89
CA ILE A 120 3.14 -5.88 7.95
C ILE A 120 3.07 -5.36 9.39
N MET A 121 1.99 -5.68 10.12
CA MET A 121 1.76 -5.18 11.47
C MET A 121 2.76 -5.72 12.50
N HIS A 122 3.25 -6.94 12.30
CA HIS A 122 4.26 -7.55 13.17
C HIS A 122 5.69 -7.39 12.65
N SER A 123 5.91 -6.63 11.57
CA SER A 123 7.25 -6.24 11.13
C SER A 123 7.83 -5.23 12.13
N SER A 124 8.64 -5.71 13.06
CA SER A 124 9.29 -4.90 14.11
C SER A 124 10.23 -3.85 13.53
N GLU A 125 10.85 -4.14 12.38
CA GLU A 125 11.77 -3.23 11.69
C GLU A 125 11.06 -2.26 10.73
N MET A 126 9.74 -2.42 10.52
CA MET A 126 8.97 -1.67 9.52
C MET A 126 9.56 -1.79 8.12
N LYS A 127 10.00 -3.00 7.77
CA LYS A 127 10.66 -3.33 6.51
C LYS A 127 10.03 -4.57 5.89
N VAL A 128 9.91 -4.55 4.56
CA VAL A 128 9.54 -5.72 3.76
C VAL A 128 10.33 -5.74 2.47
N SER A 129 10.70 -6.94 2.03
CA SER A 129 11.47 -7.13 0.80
C SER A 129 10.66 -6.79 -0.44
N SER A 130 11.34 -6.48 -1.54
CA SER A 130 10.68 -6.21 -2.83
C SER A 130 9.96 -7.44 -3.40
N THR A 131 10.48 -8.65 -3.15
CA THR A 131 9.81 -9.90 -3.55
C THR A 131 8.51 -10.08 -2.79
N TRP A 132 8.54 -9.86 -1.48
CA TRP A 132 7.35 -9.89 -0.64
C TRP A 132 6.30 -8.87 -1.09
N LEU A 133 6.72 -7.64 -1.42
CA LEU A 133 5.81 -6.59 -1.90
C LEU A 133 5.11 -7.00 -3.21
N ARG A 134 5.84 -7.65 -4.13
CA ARG A 134 5.27 -8.15 -5.38
C ARG A 134 4.25 -9.26 -5.13
N ASP A 135 4.55 -10.19 -4.23
CA ASP A 135 3.62 -11.26 -3.86
C ASP A 135 2.38 -10.71 -3.17
N PHE A 136 2.55 -9.72 -2.28
CA PHE A 136 1.45 -8.97 -1.66
C PHE A 136 0.56 -8.31 -2.71
N GLN A 137 1.14 -7.63 -3.71
CA GLN A 137 0.39 -7.00 -4.79
C GLN A 137 -0.46 -8.02 -5.56
N MET A 138 0.12 -9.16 -5.93
CA MET A 138 -0.63 -10.23 -6.61
C MET A 138 -1.78 -10.78 -5.77
N LYS A 139 -1.56 -10.98 -4.46
CA LYS A 139 -2.61 -11.44 -3.53
C LYS A 139 -3.76 -10.44 -3.40
N ILE A 140 -3.44 -9.14 -3.30
CA ILE A 140 -4.44 -8.07 -3.27
C ILE A 140 -5.24 -8.02 -4.57
N GLN A 141 -4.57 -8.11 -5.72
CA GLN A 141 -5.24 -8.12 -7.02
C GLN A 141 -6.17 -9.33 -7.16
N ASN A 142 -5.71 -10.52 -6.76
CA ASN A 142 -6.52 -11.73 -6.79
C ASN A 142 -7.78 -11.62 -5.91
N PHE A 143 -7.66 -10.99 -4.74
CA PHE A 143 -8.79 -10.73 -3.86
C PHE A 143 -9.75 -9.68 -4.45
N LEU A 144 -9.24 -8.55 -4.96
CA LEU A 144 -10.07 -7.49 -5.54
C LEU A 144 -10.84 -7.98 -6.78
N ASN A 145 -10.29 -8.93 -7.54
CA ASN A 145 -10.97 -9.55 -8.67
C ASN A 145 -12.26 -10.29 -8.31
N GLU A 146 -12.45 -10.70 -7.05
CA GLU A 146 -13.72 -11.27 -6.56
C GLU A 146 -14.87 -10.24 -6.61
N PHE A 147 -14.52 -8.94 -6.61
CA PHE A 147 -15.45 -7.83 -6.55
C PHE A 147 -15.52 -7.03 -7.87
N LYS A 148 -15.01 -7.59 -8.98
CA LYS A 148 -14.92 -6.89 -10.29
C LYS A 148 -16.25 -6.36 -10.83
N ASN A 149 -17.38 -6.89 -10.34
CA ASN A 149 -18.72 -6.45 -10.74
C ASN A 149 -19.25 -5.28 -9.90
N ILE A 150 -18.48 -4.81 -8.90
CA ILE A 150 -18.89 -3.74 -7.98
C ILE A 150 -18.16 -2.45 -8.37
N PRO A 151 -18.86 -1.44 -8.94
CA PRO A 151 -18.23 -0.26 -9.54
C PRO A 151 -17.31 0.53 -8.60
N GLU A 152 -17.66 0.64 -7.31
CA GLU A 152 -16.85 1.37 -6.34
C GLU A 152 -15.54 0.65 -6.00
N ILE A 153 -15.57 -0.69 -6.01
CA ILE A 153 -14.37 -1.51 -5.79
C ILE A 153 -13.46 -1.45 -7.02
N VAL A 154 -14.04 -1.43 -8.21
CA VAL A 154 -13.31 -1.20 -9.47
C VAL A 154 -12.64 0.18 -9.50
N ALA A 155 -13.32 1.24 -9.06
CA ALA A 155 -12.73 2.58 -9.02
C ALA A 155 -11.51 2.66 -8.09
N VAL A 156 -11.55 1.99 -6.93
CA VAL A 156 -10.40 1.91 -6.02
C VAL A 156 -9.29 1.04 -6.60
N TYR A 157 -9.64 -0.08 -7.23
CA TYR A 157 -8.69 -0.92 -7.95
C TYR A 157 -7.90 -0.12 -9.00
N SER A 158 -8.58 0.64 -9.86
CA SER A 158 -7.95 1.52 -10.84
C SER A 158 -7.06 2.58 -10.20
N ARG A 159 -7.43 3.10 -9.02
CA ARG A 159 -6.61 4.09 -8.30
C ARG A 159 -5.35 3.47 -7.71
N ILE A 160 -5.43 2.26 -7.17
CA ILE A 160 -4.27 1.51 -6.68
C ILE A 160 -3.31 1.21 -7.85
N GLU A 161 -3.84 0.76 -8.98
CA GLU A 161 -3.05 0.48 -10.18
C GLU A 161 -2.40 1.75 -10.75
N GLN A 162 -3.15 2.85 -10.84
CA GLN A 162 -2.63 4.14 -11.28
C GLN A 162 -1.53 4.66 -10.36
N LEU A 163 -1.67 4.51 -9.03
CA LEU A 163 -0.63 4.88 -8.08
C LEU A 163 0.63 4.02 -8.25
N SER A 164 0.48 2.71 -8.46
CA SER A 164 1.62 1.83 -8.78
C SER A 164 2.32 2.27 -10.07
N ASN A 165 1.57 2.51 -11.15
CA ASN A 165 2.14 2.91 -12.44
C ASN A 165 2.86 4.26 -12.36
N ARG A 166 2.25 5.26 -11.70
CA ARG A 166 2.90 6.57 -11.48
C ARG A 166 4.19 6.43 -10.68
N LEU A 167 4.21 5.54 -9.70
CA LEU A 167 5.38 5.33 -8.86
C LEU A 167 6.51 4.63 -9.62
N GLU A 168 6.21 3.69 -10.52
CA GLU A 168 7.20 3.09 -11.43
C GLU A 168 7.75 4.12 -12.43
N VAL A 169 6.90 5.00 -13.00
CA VAL A 169 7.37 6.08 -13.90
C VAL A 169 8.33 7.04 -13.17
N VAL A 170 8.00 7.44 -11.93
CA VAL A 170 8.89 8.30 -11.13
C VAL A 170 10.20 7.60 -10.81
N LYS A 171 10.16 6.30 -10.51
CA LYS A 171 11.36 5.49 -10.25
C LYS A 171 12.27 5.43 -11.48
N GLU A 172 11.69 5.21 -12.66
CA GLU A 172 12.43 5.19 -13.93
C GLU A 172 13.08 6.54 -14.23
N PHE A 173 12.33 7.64 -14.05
CA PHE A 173 12.85 8.99 -14.20
C PHE A 173 14.05 9.25 -13.28
N LEU A 174 13.94 8.91 -11.99
CA LEU A 174 15.03 9.10 -11.03
C LEU A 174 16.27 8.28 -11.42
N ARG A 175 16.09 7.05 -11.90
CA ARG A 175 17.20 6.21 -12.37
C ARG A 175 17.91 6.87 -13.56
N ASN A 176 17.16 7.34 -14.55
CA ASN A 176 17.73 8.01 -15.72
C ASN A 176 18.52 9.28 -15.34
N ASN A 177 18.08 10.02 -14.33
CA ASN A 177 18.83 11.19 -13.83
C ASN A 177 20.12 10.79 -13.10
N GLU A 178 20.12 9.67 -12.38
CA GLU A 178 21.33 9.12 -11.76
C GLU A 178 22.34 8.67 -12.81
N ASP A 179 21.88 7.96 -13.84
CA ASP A 179 22.73 7.53 -14.96
C ASP A 179 23.35 8.74 -15.69
N LEU A 180 22.55 9.79 -15.95
CA LEU A 180 23.04 11.06 -16.52
C LEU A 180 24.09 11.74 -15.65
N ARG A 181 23.87 11.79 -14.33
CA ARG A 181 24.82 12.37 -13.37
C ARG A 181 26.14 11.60 -13.37
N ASN A 182 26.08 10.27 -13.43
CA ASN A 182 27.26 9.43 -13.48
C ASN A 182 28.05 9.67 -14.79
N GLY A 183 27.36 9.68 -15.94
CA GLY A 183 28.00 9.96 -17.24
C GLY A 183 28.67 11.33 -17.30
N LEU A 184 28.01 12.38 -16.80
CA LEU A 184 28.61 13.72 -16.75
C LEU A 184 29.84 13.77 -15.84
N THR A 185 29.83 13.02 -14.74
CA THR A 185 30.98 12.90 -13.82
C THR A 185 32.16 12.21 -14.50
N GLU A 186 31.90 11.13 -15.25
CA GLU A 186 32.93 10.42 -16.03
C GLU A 186 33.55 11.33 -17.11
N ASP A 187 32.72 12.11 -17.82
CA ASP A 187 33.22 13.00 -18.86
C ASP A 187 34.00 14.19 -18.27
N MET A 188 33.60 14.71 -17.10
CA MET A 188 34.41 15.68 -16.35
C MET A 188 35.78 15.10 -15.97
N GLN A 189 35.83 13.87 -15.48
CA GLN A 189 37.09 13.20 -15.13
C GLN A 189 38.01 13.00 -16.35
N LYS A 190 37.45 12.62 -17.50
CA LYS A 190 38.21 12.53 -18.76
C LYS A 190 38.76 13.89 -19.17
N LEU A 191 37.98 14.96 -19.05
CA LEU A 191 38.44 16.33 -19.35
C LEU A 191 39.60 16.75 -18.45
N ASP A 192 39.51 16.50 -17.14
CA ASP A 192 40.59 16.78 -16.19
C ASP A 192 41.87 15.99 -16.52
N SER A 193 41.71 14.71 -16.91
CA SER A 193 42.82 13.84 -17.33
C SER A 193 43.57 14.39 -18.55
N LEU A 194 42.81 14.92 -19.52
CA LEU A 194 43.36 15.55 -20.73
C LEU A 194 44.05 16.88 -20.43
N CYS A 195 43.44 17.69 -19.55
CA CYS A 195 44.00 18.97 -19.12
C CYS A 195 45.32 18.78 -18.34
N LEU A 196 45.43 17.71 -17.55
CA LEU A 196 46.66 17.31 -16.86
C LEU A 196 47.76 16.86 -17.83
N HIS A 197 47.42 16.08 -18.87
CA HIS A 197 48.39 15.69 -19.90
C HIS A 197 48.90 16.91 -20.68
N GLN A 198 48.01 17.84 -21.05
CA GLN A 198 48.39 19.04 -21.79
C GLN A 198 49.30 19.98 -20.97
N LYS A 199 49.17 20.00 -19.64
CA LYS A 199 50.09 20.70 -18.73
C LYS A 199 51.47 20.05 -18.62
N LEU A 200 51.56 18.71 -18.70
CA LEU A 200 52.83 17.98 -18.65
C LEU A 200 53.60 18.06 -19.98
N ASP A 201 52.91 17.99 -21.12
CA ASP A 201 53.54 18.17 -22.45
C ASP A 201 54.03 19.61 -22.71
N SER A 202 53.53 20.58 -21.94
CA SER A 202 53.98 21.99 -22.02
C SER A 202 55.25 22.26 -21.19
N GLN A 203 55.84 21.24 -20.54
CA GLN A 203 56.96 21.41 -19.61
C GLN A 203 58.11 20.42 -19.88
N GLU A 204 58.85 20.58 -20.98
CA GLU A 204 60.16 19.93 -21.22
C GLU A 204 61.02 20.75 -22.23
N PRO A 205 62.37 20.64 -22.24
CA PRO A 205 63.25 21.61 -21.58
C PRO A 205 64.01 22.55 -22.54
N GLY A 206 64.37 23.73 -22.04
CA GLY A 206 65.20 24.72 -22.73
C GLY A 206 66.52 24.14 -23.24
N ARG A 207 66.75 24.31 -24.55
CA ARG A 207 67.90 23.84 -25.35
C ARG A 207 69.26 24.13 -24.70
N GLN A 208 70.09 23.09 -24.64
CA GLN A 208 71.55 23.20 -24.54
C GLN A 208 72.12 23.96 -25.75
N THR A 209 72.91 25.00 -25.51
CA THR A 209 73.78 25.64 -26.50
C THR A 209 75.12 24.91 -26.58
N PRO A 210 75.59 24.51 -27.77
CA PRO A 210 76.93 23.96 -27.92
C PRO A 210 77.97 25.06 -28.09
N ASP A 211 79.04 24.90 -27.32
CA ASP A 211 80.35 25.52 -27.42
C ASP A 211 80.82 25.75 -28.87
N ARG A 212 81.31 26.96 -29.17
CA ARG A 212 82.22 27.19 -30.30
C ARG A 212 83.40 28.04 -29.83
N LYS A 213 84.53 27.35 -29.64
CA LYS A 213 85.88 27.89 -29.68
C LYS A 213 86.20 28.42 -31.08
N ALA A 214 86.66 29.67 -31.16
CA ALA A 214 87.78 30.14 -31.99
C ALA A 214 88.09 31.59 -31.57
#